data_AF-A0A5N6R034-F1
#
_entry.id   AF-A0A5N6R034-F1
#
_cell.length_a   1.000
_cell.length_b   1.000
_cell.length_c   1.000
_cell.angle_alpha   90.00
_cell.angle_beta   90.00
_cell.angle_gamma   90.00
#
_symmetry.space_group_name_H-M   'P 1'
#
loop_
_entity.id
_entity.type
_entity.pdbx_description
1 polymer ?
#
loop_
_entity_poly.entity_id
_entity_poly.type
_entity_poly.pdbx_seq_one_letter_code
_entity_poly.pdbx_strand_id
1 'polypeptide(L)'
;MYGCNKLLFVSSQRVLGHTFLPCVLAGLSNAPQYLAKNNESLEKGCILASDVDSVVLPIDACGGEGALAFARSKRKKTLIIAVEENETVLNDTPDKVGIEAVKVSNYWEAIGVIAAHKAGIDPHSLRRDKINNIPCTSTANGYAFSSSMPIN
;
A
#
# COMPACT_ATOMS: atom_id res chain seq x y z
N MET A 1 -47.33 -40.96 21.63
CA MET A 1 -47.78 -40.05 22.71
C MET A 1 -46.65 -39.98 23.73
N TYR A 2 -45.88 -38.92 23.99
CA TYR A 2 -45.74 -37.50 23.59
C TYR A 2 -44.20 -37.25 23.59
N GLY A 3 -43.51 -36.51 22.73
CA GLY A 3 -43.90 -35.33 21.98
C GLY A 3 -43.64 -34.06 22.79
N CYS A 4 -42.39 -33.57 22.88
CA CYS A 4 -42.12 -32.13 22.99
C CYS A 4 -40.64 -31.79 22.70
N ASN A 5 -40.36 -31.50 21.43
CA ASN A 5 -39.26 -30.63 21.03
C ASN A 5 -39.62 -29.19 21.44
N LYS A 6 -38.80 -28.57 22.30
CA LYS A 6 -38.70 -27.11 22.50
C LYS A 6 -37.30 -26.88 23.09
N LEU A 7 -36.26 -26.68 22.27
CA LEU A 7 -35.96 -25.42 21.60
C LEU A 7 -36.12 -24.25 22.59
N LEU A 8 -35.06 -24.03 23.37
CA LEU A 8 -34.71 -22.70 23.85
C LEU A 8 -33.28 -22.39 23.42
N PHE A 9 -33.13 -22.28 22.10
CA PHE A 9 -31.99 -21.64 21.46
C PHE A 9 -32.21 -20.12 21.61
N VAL A 10 -31.93 -19.60 22.79
CA VAL A 10 -31.88 -18.16 23.08
C VAL A 10 -30.62 -17.96 23.91
N SER A 11 -29.51 -17.51 23.34
CA SER A 11 -29.26 -16.09 23.17
C SER A 11 -28.14 -15.83 22.17
N SER A 12 -28.48 -15.11 21.10
CA SER A 12 -27.60 -14.46 20.14
C SER A 12 -26.49 -13.62 20.77
N GLN A 13 -25.38 -13.51 20.03
CA GLN A 13 -24.34 -12.46 20.07
C GLN A 13 -23.32 -12.39 21.22
N ARG A 14 -23.43 -13.15 22.32
CA ARG A 14 -22.45 -13.09 23.43
C ARG A 14 -21.36 -14.18 23.46
N VAL A 15 -21.55 -15.29 22.74
CA VAL A 15 -20.65 -16.46 22.82
C VAL A 15 -19.47 -16.41 21.81
N LEU A 16 -19.52 -15.50 20.83
CA LEU A 16 -18.42 -15.35 19.85
C LEU A 16 -17.28 -14.43 20.33
N GLY A 17 -17.51 -13.57 21.33
CA GLY A 17 -16.51 -12.59 21.78
C GLY A 17 -15.38 -13.18 22.64
N HIS A 18 -15.69 -14.18 23.47
CA HIS A 18 -14.73 -14.73 24.44
C HIS A 18 -13.71 -15.71 23.82
N THR A 19 -13.99 -16.28 22.65
CA THR A 19 -13.04 -17.14 21.91
C THR A 19 -12.32 -16.39 20.80
N PHE A 20 -12.94 -15.34 20.24
CA PHE A 20 -12.28 -14.47 19.26
C PHE A 20 -11.09 -13.73 19.88
N LEU A 21 -11.24 -13.18 21.09
CA LEU A 21 -10.17 -12.42 21.72
C LEU A 21 -8.91 -13.26 22.01
N PRO A 22 -8.97 -14.48 22.57
CA PRO A 22 -7.82 -15.37 22.68
C PRO A 22 -7.13 -15.65 21.34
N CYS A 23 -7.89 -15.88 20.26
CA CYS A 23 -7.32 -16.11 18.93
C CYS A 23 -6.61 -14.85 18.38
N VAL A 24 -7.21 -13.66 18.57
CA VAL A 24 -6.58 -12.40 18.17
C VAL A 24 -5.31 -12.14 18.97
N LEU A 25 -5.33 -12.36 20.29
CA LEU A 25 -4.15 -12.18 21.14
C LEU A 25 -3.04 -13.18 20.80
N ALA A 26 -3.39 -14.44 20.50
CA ALA A 26 -2.42 -15.42 20.02
C ALA A 26 -1.82 -15.02 18.66
N GLY A 27 -2.62 -14.44 17.76
CA GLY A 27 -2.13 -13.89 16.49
C GLY A 27 -1.20 -12.69 16.69
N LEU A 28 -1.60 -11.73 17.51
CA LEU A 28 -0.80 -10.54 17.82
C LEU A 28 0.50 -10.89 18.57
N SER A 29 0.51 -11.93 19.39
CA SER A 29 1.73 -12.42 20.05
C SER A 29 2.78 -12.90 19.06
N ASN A 30 2.37 -13.35 17.87
CA ASN A 30 3.25 -13.81 16.79
C ASN A 30 3.47 -12.74 15.71
N ALA A 31 2.87 -11.56 15.87
CA ALA A 31 3.06 -10.47 14.91
C ALA A 31 4.53 -10.01 14.90
N PRO A 32 5.04 -9.50 13.76
CA PRO A 32 6.37 -8.93 13.69
C PRO A 32 6.57 -7.86 14.77
N GLN A 33 7.65 -7.98 15.54
CA GLN A 33 7.96 -7.04 16.61
C GLN A 33 8.97 -6.00 16.12
N TYR A 34 8.73 -4.73 16.50
CA TYR A 34 9.70 -3.67 16.26
C TYR A 34 10.88 -3.84 17.21
N LEU A 35 12.09 -3.90 16.67
CA LEU A 35 13.32 -3.95 17.46
C LEU A 35 14.07 -2.62 17.32
N ALA A 36 14.49 -2.08 18.45
CA ALA A 36 15.47 -1.00 18.45
C ALA A 36 16.78 -1.49 17.85
N LYS A 37 17.45 -0.62 17.08
CA LYS A 37 18.67 -0.98 16.37
C LYS A 37 19.82 -1.20 17.35
N ASN A 38 20.00 -2.46 17.75
CA ASN A 38 21.12 -2.95 18.54
C ASN A 38 22.01 -3.83 17.66
N ASN A 39 23.30 -3.97 18.00
CA ASN A 39 24.25 -4.77 17.21
C ASN A 39 23.81 -6.25 17.05
N GLU A 40 23.04 -6.78 18.00
CA GLU A 40 22.47 -8.14 17.97
C GLU A 40 21.32 -8.33 16.96
N SER A 41 20.71 -7.24 16.48
CA SER A 41 19.58 -7.31 15.53
C SER A 41 19.97 -7.79 14.13
N LEU A 42 21.25 -7.62 13.77
CA LEU A 42 21.79 -8.06 12.47
C LEU A 42 21.91 -9.59 12.37
N GLU A 43 22.03 -10.31 13.48
CA GLU A 43 22.22 -11.77 13.49
C GLU A 43 20.90 -12.55 13.39
N LYS A 44 19.75 -11.93 13.65
CA LYS A 44 18.44 -12.60 13.69
C LYS A 44 17.64 -12.59 12.39
N GLY A 45 18.23 -12.16 11.27
CA GLY A 45 17.51 -12.07 9.98
C GLY A 45 16.38 -11.03 9.99
N CYS A 46 16.55 -9.93 10.73
CA CYS A 46 15.56 -8.86 10.83
C CYS A 46 15.48 -8.05 9.52
N ILE A 47 14.28 -7.58 9.17
CA ILE A 47 14.07 -6.63 8.08
C ILE A 47 14.39 -5.22 8.57
N LEU A 48 15.38 -4.58 7.96
CA LEU A 48 15.75 -3.20 8.24
C LEU A 48 14.99 -2.25 7.30
N ALA A 49 14.88 -0.98 7.69
CA ALA A 49 14.34 0.06 6.82
C ALA A 49 15.13 0.24 5.50
N SER A 50 16.39 -0.20 5.45
CA SER A 50 17.19 -0.23 4.22
C SER A 50 16.73 -1.27 3.21
N ASP A 51 16.10 -2.34 3.69
CA ASP A 51 15.78 -3.54 2.93
C ASP A 51 14.43 -3.42 2.23
N VAL A 52 13.65 -2.40 2.59
CA VAL A 52 12.33 -2.12 2.04
C VAL A 52 12.39 -0.92 1.10
N ASP A 53 12.10 -1.15 -0.18
CA ASP A 53 12.05 -0.11 -1.21
C ASP A 53 10.74 0.68 -1.18
N SER A 54 9.61 0.01 -0.97
CA SER A 54 8.28 0.60 -1.01
C SER A 54 7.30 -0.08 -0.05
N VAL A 55 6.35 0.69 0.48
CA VAL A 55 5.28 0.22 1.37
C VAL A 55 3.93 0.69 0.82
N VAL A 56 2.95 -0.20 0.77
CA VAL A 56 1.57 0.11 0.32
C VAL A 56 0.63 0.05 1.51
N LEU A 57 -0.17 1.09 1.70
CA LEU A 57 -1.09 1.24 2.83
C LEU A 57 -2.47 1.71 2.35
N PRO A 58 -3.55 1.40 3.10
CA PRO A 58 -4.81 2.13 3.01
C PRO A 58 -4.59 3.64 3.20
N ILE A 59 -5.40 4.48 2.54
CA ILE A 59 -5.23 5.94 2.56
C ILE A 59 -5.28 6.56 3.96
N ASP A 60 -6.03 5.94 4.87
CA ASP A 60 -6.31 6.43 6.23
C ASP A 60 -5.60 5.64 7.34
N ALA A 61 -4.70 4.72 6.98
CA ALA A 61 -3.96 3.86 7.91
C ALA A 61 -2.45 4.16 7.94
N CYS A 62 -2.06 5.40 7.65
CA CYS A 62 -0.65 5.82 7.62
C CYS A 62 -0.06 6.15 9.00
N GLY A 63 -0.85 6.09 10.07
CA GLY A 63 -0.45 6.41 11.44
C GLY A 63 0.30 5.30 12.19
N GLY A 64 0.40 4.10 11.62
CA GLY A 64 1.09 2.98 12.28
C GLY A 64 2.58 3.24 12.47
N GLU A 65 3.14 2.76 13.59
CA GLU A 65 4.57 2.93 13.94
C GLU A 65 5.50 2.41 12.82
N GLY A 66 5.13 1.32 12.15
CA GLY A 66 5.88 0.82 10.99
C GLY A 66 5.93 1.82 9.83
N ALA A 67 4.77 2.37 9.43
CA ALA A 67 4.68 3.36 8.37
C ALA A 67 5.49 4.62 8.71
N LEU A 68 5.37 5.09 9.95
CA LEU A 68 6.14 6.22 10.47
C LEU A 68 7.64 5.95 10.50
N ALA A 69 8.06 4.75 10.89
CA ALA A 69 9.47 4.35 10.93
C ALA A 69 10.10 4.35 9.52
N PHE A 70 9.38 3.83 8.51
CA PHE A 70 9.82 3.89 7.12
C PHE A 70 9.84 5.32 6.57
N ALA A 71 8.81 6.12 6.86
CA ALA A 71 8.71 7.52 6.41
C ALA A 71 9.86 8.40 6.95
N ARG A 72 10.25 8.19 8.22
CA ARG A 72 11.23 9.01 8.93
C ARG A 72 12.68 8.50 8.80
N SER A 73 12.90 7.43 8.03
CA SER A 73 14.23 6.85 7.84
C SER A 73 15.18 7.82 7.15
N LYS A 74 16.28 8.17 7.81
CA LYS A 74 17.29 9.12 7.29
C LYS A 74 18.25 8.52 6.26
N ARG A 75 18.36 7.19 6.19
CA ARG A 75 19.38 6.51 5.36
C ARG A 75 18.91 6.31 3.92
N LYS A 76 17.69 5.83 3.79
CA LYS A 76 17.02 5.52 2.52
C LYS A 76 15.56 5.89 2.71
N LYS A 77 15.07 6.71 1.79
CA LYS A 77 13.67 7.12 1.77
C LYS A 77 12.87 6.00 1.14
N THR A 78 12.06 5.31 1.93
CA THR A 78 11.14 4.29 1.45
C THR A 78 9.96 4.96 0.75
N LEU A 79 9.56 4.48 -0.42
CA LEU A 79 8.40 5.00 -1.14
C LEU A 79 7.12 4.53 -0.45
N ILE A 80 6.34 5.46 0.11
CA ILE A 80 5.03 5.14 0.69
C ILE A 80 3.96 5.39 -0.36
N ILE A 81 3.10 4.40 -0.56
CA ILE A 81 1.98 4.45 -1.51
C ILE A 81 0.69 4.30 -0.71
N ALA A 82 -0.18 5.30 -0.79
CA ALA A 82 -1.45 5.34 -0.08
C ALA A 82 -2.59 5.12 -1.06
N VAL A 83 -3.37 4.06 -0.87
CA VAL A 83 -4.40 3.61 -1.82
C VAL A 83 -5.78 4.12 -1.39
N GLU A 84 -6.40 4.95 -2.21
CA GLU A 84 -7.68 5.61 -1.91
C GLU A 84 -8.87 4.66 -1.92
N GLU A 85 -8.91 3.66 -2.80
CA GLU A 85 -10.03 2.69 -2.82
C GLU A 85 -10.09 1.78 -1.57
N ASN A 86 -9.04 1.73 -0.75
CA ASN A 86 -9.03 0.99 0.49
C ASN A 86 -9.11 1.95 1.68
N GLU A 87 -10.34 2.15 2.16
CA GLU A 87 -10.67 2.93 3.34
C GLU A 87 -10.84 2.01 4.56
N THR A 88 -10.49 2.51 5.73
CA THR A 88 -10.60 1.84 7.03
C THR A 88 -11.38 2.71 8.02
N VAL A 89 -11.53 2.23 9.25
CA VAL A 89 -12.14 3.03 10.34
C VAL A 89 -11.18 4.04 10.96
N LEU A 90 -9.91 4.02 10.55
CA LEU A 90 -8.88 4.96 11.01
C LEU A 90 -9.03 6.29 10.29
N ASN A 91 -8.24 7.29 10.68
CA ASN A 91 -8.31 8.63 10.09
C ASN A 91 -6.93 9.26 9.94
N ASP A 92 -5.91 8.42 9.86
CA ASP A 92 -4.50 8.79 9.82
C ASP A 92 -4.05 8.88 8.38
N THR A 93 -4.54 9.90 7.68
CA THR A 93 -4.12 10.20 6.31
C THR A 93 -2.67 10.71 6.27
N PRO A 94 -1.92 10.51 5.17
CA PRO A 94 -0.52 10.95 5.09
C PRO A 94 -0.32 12.44 5.40
N ASP A 95 -1.26 13.31 5.00
CA ASP A 95 -1.19 14.75 5.27
C ASP A 95 -1.34 15.07 6.77
N LYS A 96 -2.22 14.34 7.47
CA LYS A 96 -2.45 14.51 8.92
C LYS A 96 -1.26 14.05 9.74
N VAL A 97 -0.65 12.95 9.32
CA VAL A 97 0.50 12.34 9.99
C VAL A 97 1.81 13.06 9.64
N GLY A 98 1.81 13.86 8.56
CA GLY A 98 2.96 14.64 8.11
C GLY A 98 4.02 13.78 7.43
N ILE A 99 3.60 12.77 6.66
CA ILE A 99 4.49 11.90 5.89
C ILE A 99 4.31 12.14 4.39
N GLU A 100 5.39 11.97 3.63
CA GLU A 100 5.34 12.02 2.17
C GLU A 100 4.90 10.66 1.63
N ALA A 101 3.78 10.64 0.91
CA ALA A 101 3.24 9.45 0.28
C ALA A 101 2.68 9.77 -1.11
N VAL A 102 2.84 8.82 -2.04
CA VAL A 102 2.19 8.86 -3.35
C VAL A 102 0.77 8.32 -3.18
N LYS A 103 -0.22 9.18 -3.36
CA LYS A 103 -1.63 8.79 -3.37
C LYS A 103 -2.00 8.22 -4.73
N VAL A 104 -2.64 7.06 -4.71
CA VAL A 104 -3.12 6.34 -5.91
C VAL A 104 -4.57 5.96 -5.69
N SER A 105 -5.36 5.94 -6.77
CA SER A 105 -6.78 5.64 -6.67
C SER A 105 -7.04 4.17 -6.40
N ASN A 106 -6.21 3.27 -6.95
CA ASN A 106 -6.40 1.82 -6.82
C ASN A 106 -5.09 1.02 -6.80
N TYR A 107 -5.19 -0.27 -6.48
CA TYR A 107 -4.03 -1.18 -6.45
C TYR A 107 -3.38 -1.40 -7.81
N TRP A 108 -4.12 -1.26 -8.91
CA TRP A 108 -3.54 -1.35 -10.26
C TRP A 108 -2.56 -0.20 -10.52
N GLU A 109 -2.93 1.01 -10.12
CA GLU A 109 -2.04 2.17 -10.16
C GLU A 109 -0.86 2.00 -9.20
N ALA A 110 -1.09 1.46 -7.99
CA ALA A 110 -0.02 1.17 -7.04
C ALA A 110 1.06 0.27 -7.64
N ILE A 111 0.68 -0.77 -8.39
CA ILE A 111 1.62 -1.66 -9.09
C ILE A 111 2.44 -0.88 -10.13
N GLY A 112 1.80 0.02 -10.89
CA GLY A 112 2.50 0.88 -11.85
C GLY A 112 3.53 1.79 -11.19
N VAL A 113 3.18 2.39 -10.04
CA VAL A 113 4.08 3.21 -9.23
C VAL A 113 5.28 2.38 -8.73
N ILE A 114 5.05 1.15 -8.24
CA ILE A 114 6.11 0.24 -7.80
C ILE A 114 7.03 -0.13 -8.98
N ALA A 115 6.46 -0.42 -10.15
CA ALA A 115 7.23 -0.77 -11.34
C ALA A 115 8.13 0.38 -11.80
N ALA A 116 7.61 1.62 -11.82
CA ALA A 116 8.39 2.82 -12.14
C ALA A 116 9.52 3.04 -11.12
N HIS A 117 9.20 2.94 -9.83
CA HIS A 117 10.19 3.08 -8.76
C HIS A 117 11.32 2.03 -8.87
N LYS A 118 10.96 0.77 -9.14
CA LYS A 118 11.94 -0.32 -9.35
C LYS A 118 12.83 -0.08 -10.59
N ALA A 119 12.31 0.59 -11.62
CA ALA A 119 13.06 0.98 -12.80
C ALA A 119 13.93 2.24 -12.59
N GLY A 120 13.90 2.87 -11.40
CA GLY A 120 14.60 4.11 -11.11
C GLY A 120 13.95 5.35 -11.76
N ILE A 121 12.69 5.23 -12.17
CA ILE A 121 11.91 6.31 -12.79
C ILE A 121 11.06 6.96 -11.70
N ASP A 122 11.06 8.30 -11.65
CA ASP A 122 10.14 9.05 -10.79
C ASP A 122 8.68 8.84 -11.25
N PRO A 123 7.79 8.25 -10.43
CA PRO A 123 6.40 8.00 -10.81
C PRO A 123 5.65 9.28 -11.20
N HIS A 124 5.98 10.42 -10.60
CA HIS A 124 5.33 11.70 -10.94
C HIS A 124 5.68 12.20 -12.33
N SER A 125 6.82 11.81 -12.88
CA SER A 125 7.24 12.17 -14.24
C SER A 125 6.42 11.46 -15.33
N LEU A 126 5.74 10.36 -14.99
CA LEU A 126 4.86 9.61 -15.90
C LEU A 126 3.44 10.20 -15.96
N ARG A 127 3.12 11.21 -15.16
CA ARG A 127 1.80 11.85 -15.23
C ARG A 127 1.71 12.79 -16.42
N ARG A 128 0.50 12.87 -17.01
CA ARG A 128 0.21 13.67 -18.21
C ARG A 128 0.67 15.13 -18.07
N ASP A 129 0.47 15.72 -16.91
CA ASP A 129 0.86 17.10 -16.59
C ASP A 129 2.38 17.34 -16.64
N LYS A 130 3.19 16.30 -16.37
CA LYS A 130 4.65 16.38 -16.39
C LYS A 130 5.29 15.98 -17.72
N ILE A 131 4.59 15.20 -18.55
CA ILE A 131 5.06 14.76 -19.87
C ILE A 131 5.22 15.95 -20.85
N ASN A 132 4.50 17.05 -20.65
CA ASN A 132 4.62 18.26 -21.48
C ASN A 132 6.00 18.95 -21.41
N ASN A 133 6.82 18.60 -20.41
CA ASN A 133 8.18 19.14 -20.25
C ASN A 133 9.25 18.24 -20.89
N ILE A 134 8.87 17.15 -21.56
CA ILE A 134 9.81 16.37 -22.35
C ILE A 134 9.95 17.11 -23.69
N PRO A 135 11.09 17.75 -23.98
CA PRO A 135 11.30 18.30 -25.31
C PRO A 135 11.18 17.15 -26.30
N CYS A 136 10.16 17.20 -27.16
CA CYS A 136 10.06 16.28 -28.28
C CYS A 136 11.30 16.45 -29.13
N THR A 137 12.27 15.54 -28.97
CA THR A 137 13.27 15.30 -30.00
C THR A 137 12.55 14.50 -31.08
N SER A 138 11.83 15.23 -31.93
CA SER A 138 11.24 14.68 -33.14
C SER A 138 12.37 14.34 -34.11
N THR A 139 13.12 13.29 -33.81
CA THR A 139 13.94 12.61 -34.82
C THR A 139 12.96 11.76 -35.61
N ALA A 140 12.50 12.36 -36.72
CA ALA A 140 11.67 11.72 -37.73
C ALA A 140 12.19 10.31 -38.05
N ASN A 141 11.30 9.30 -38.03
CA ASN A 141 11.35 8.07 -38.85
C ASN A 141 10.08 7.20 -38.69
N GLY A 142 8.91 7.84 -38.58
CA GLY A 142 7.61 7.16 -38.63
C GLY A 142 6.90 7.55 -39.92
N TYR A 143 7.11 6.73 -40.95
CA TYR A 143 6.36 6.62 -42.22
C TYR A 143 4.92 7.17 -42.15
N ALA A 144 4.68 8.26 -42.88
CA ALA A 144 3.34 8.79 -43.12
C ALA A 144 2.60 7.87 -44.11
N PHE A 145 1.50 7.27 -43.67
CA PHE A 145 0.56 6.60 -44.56
C PHE A 145 -0.29 7.67 -45.27
N SER A 146 0.13 8.06 -46.48
CA SER A 146 -0.71 8.84 -47.38
C SER A 146 -1.69 7.89 -48.06
N SER A 147 -2.96 7.95 -47.67
CA SER A 147 -4.04 7.33 -48.46
C SER A 147 -4.44 8.32 -49.56
N SER A 148 -3.99 8.05 -50.78
CA SER A 148 -4.48 8.68 -52.00
C SER A 148 -5.91 8.26 -52.28
N MET A 149 -6.81 9.22 -52.51
CA MET A 149 -8.14 8.98 -53.09
C MET A 149 -8.02 8.42 -54.52
N PRO A 150 -8.89 7.49 -54.96
CA PRO A 150 -9.05 7.23 -56.37
C PRO A 150 -10.10 8.17 -56.98
N ILE A 151 -9.74 8.74 -58.12
CA ILE A 151 -10.64 9.34 -59.10
C ILE A 151 -11.10 8.19 -60.01
N ASN A 152 -12.39 7.85 -59.98
CA ASN A 152 -13.21 7.59 -61.17
C ASN A 152 -14.70 7.52 -60.77
#